data_AF-A0A7X7X5I4-F1
#
_entry.id   AF-A0A7X7X5I4-F1
#
_cell.length_a   1.000
_cell.length_b   1.000
_cell.length_c   1.000
_cell.angle_alpha   90.00
_cell.angle_beta   90.00
_cell.angle_gamma   90.00
#
_symmetry.space_group_name_H-M   'P 1'
#
loop_
_entity.id
_entity.type
_entity.pdbx_description
1 polymer ?
#
loop_
_entity_poly.entity_id
_entity_poly.type
_entity_poly.pdbx_seq_one_letter_code
_entity_poly.pdbx_strand_id
1 'polypeptide(L)'
;MMTEKDMVNDYLSSLKSSLTGYASAISESSNPELRKTFQQMRDADEQRQQKLAQFAIQKGYYQPAAQAQQSQIQQVYSQLQGGGQQQQQGMQQGMQNNQGMRM
;
A
#
# COMPACT_ATOMS: atom_id res chain seq x y z
N MET A 1 -30.33 3.90 20.56
CA MET A 1 -29.65 5.21 20.49
C MET A 1 -28.26 5.00 19.95
N MET A 2 -27.73 5.94 19.16
CA MET A 2 -26.38 5.85 18.59
C MET A 2 -25.33 6.06 19.69
N THR A 3 -24.36 5.17 19.80
CA THR A 3 -23.29 5.24 20.81
C THR A 3 -22.05 5.98 20.30
N GLU A 4 -21.13 6.39 21.19
CA GLU A 4 -19.82 6.95 20.78
C GLU A 4 -19.08 5.97 19.86
N LYS A 5 -19.16 4.66 20.16
CA LYS A 5 -18.58 3.60 19.35
C LYS A 5 -19.17 3.57 17.93
N ASP A 6 -20.49 3.69 17.80
CA ASP A 6 -21.15 3.69 16.50
C ASP A 6 -20.72 4.92 15.68
N MET A 7 -20.70 6.11 16.30
CA MET A 7 -20.24 7.34 15.63
C MET A 7 -18.78 7.25 15.16
N VAL A 8 -17.90 6.69 16.00
CA VAL A 8 -16.48 6.49 15.66
C VAL A 8 -16.32 5.51 14.50
N ASN A 9 -17.05 4.40 14.51
CA ASN A 9 -16.98 3.40 13.45
C ASN A 9 -17.57 3.90 12.12
N ASP A 10 -18.66 4.65 12.18
CA ASP A 10 -19.26 5.29 11.00
C ASP A 10 -18.28 6.30 10.39
N TYR A 11 -17.63 7.12 11.22
CA TYR A 11 -16.66 8.09 10.73
C TYR A 11 -15.39 7.43 10.16
N LEU A 12 -14.87 6.38 10.82
CA LEU A 12 -13.77 5.56 10.28
C LEU A 12 -14.12 4.93 8.92
N SER A 13 -15.36 4.48 8.76
CA SER A 13 -15.84 3.89 7.50
C SER A 13 -15.97 4.94 6.40
N SER A 14 -16.46 6.13 6.74
CA SER A 14 -16.54 7.28 5.83
C SER A 14 -15.16 7.70 5.33
N LEU A 15 -14.19 7.86 6.25
CA LEU A 15 -12.81 8.18 5.88
C LEU A 15 -12.19 7.12 4.96
N LYS A 16 -12.42 5.83 5.23
CA LYS A 16 -11.96 4.74 4.35
C LYS A 16 -12.55 4.87 2.94
N SER A 17 -13.85 5.16 2.84
CA SER A 17 -14.53 5.37 1.55
C SER A 17 -13.93 6.57 0.80
N SER A 18 -13.71 7.69 1.49
CA SER A 18 -13.09 8.89 0.90
C SER A 18 -11.68 8.59 0.38
N LEU A 19 -10.86 7.88 1.15
CA LEU A 19 -9.50 7.50 0.74
C LEU A 19 -9.50 6.66 -0.55
N THR A 20 -10.40 5.69 -0.67
CA THR A 20 -10.58 4.93 -1.92
C THR A 20 -11.04 5.83 -3.06
N GLY A 21 -11.99 6.73 -2.82
CA GLY A 21 -12.47 7.69 -3.82
C GLY A 21 -11.38 8.61 -4.35
N TYR A 22 -10.54 9.17 -3.47
CA TYR A 22 -9.43 10.00 -3.90
C TYR A 22 -8.40 9.21 -4.70
N ALA A 23 -8.12 7.95 -4.35
CA ALA A 23 -7.18 7.14 -5.12
C ALA A 23 -7.60 7.01 -6.59
N SER A 24 -8.87 6.69 -6.85
CA SER A 24 -9.46 6.65 -8.19
C SER A 24 -9.38 8.03 -8.87
N ALA A 25 -9.84 9.09 -8.20
CA ALA A 25 -9.84 10.44 -8.75
C ALA A 25 -8.43 10.94 -9.11
N ILE A 26 -7.42 10.64 -8.30
CA ILE A 26 -6.01 10.98 -8.55
C ILE A 26 -5.48 10.24 -9.78
N SER A 27 -5.79 8.95 -9.92
CA SER A 27 -5.33 8.15 -11.06
C SER A 27 -5.98 8.56 -12.39
N GLU A 28 -7.22 9.02 -12.35
CA GLU A 28 -8.00 9.35 -13.54
C GLU A 28 -7.94 10.85 -13.91
N SER A 29 -7.54 11.73 -12.98
CA SER A 29 -7.47 13.17 -13.23
C SER A 29 -6.34 13.53 -14.19
N SER A 30 -6.70 14.10 -15.35
CA SER A 30 -5.77 14.67 -16.34
C SER A 30 -5.34 16.11 -15.99
N ASN A 31 -6.14 16.84 -15.21
CA ASN A 31 -5.80 18.19 -14.75
C ASN A 31 -4.79 18.11 -13.58
N PRO A 32 -3.58 18.69 -13.70
CA PRO A 32 -2.54 18.59 -12.67
C PRO A 32 -2.90 19.31 -11.36
N GLU A 33 -3.57 20.45 -11.44
CA GLU A 33 -3.96 21.22 -10.25
C GLU A 33 -5.05 20.50 -9.47
N LEU A 34 -6.07 20.01 -10.16
CA LEU A 34 -7.13 19.19 -9.56
C LEU A 34 -6.56 17.91 -8.92
N ARG A 35 -5.62 17.24 -9.61
CA ARG A 35 -4.91 16.08 -9.07
C ARG A 35 -4.21 16.42 -7.75
N LYS A 36 -3.51 17.56 -7.70
CA LYS A 36 -2.83 18.02 -6.49
C LYS A 36 -3.82 18.29 -5.35
N THR A 37 -4.98 18.87 -5.65
CA THR A 37 -6.04 19.08 -4.65
C THR A 37 -6.52 17.76 -4.06
N PHE A 38 -6.80 16.74 -4.88
CA PHE A 38 -7.20 15.42 -4.37
C PHE A 38 -6.11 14.76 -3.53
N GLN A 39 -4.84 14.91 -3.91
CA GLN A 39 -3.71 14.43 -3.09
C GLN A 39 -3.70 15.10 -1.71
N GLN A 40 -3.84 16.43 -1.64
CA GLN A 40 -3.89 17.15 -0.38
C GLN A 40 -5.07 16.73 0.51
N MET A 41 -6.25 16.52 -0.09
CA MET A 41 -7.43 16.03 0.63
C MET A 41 -7.21 14.62 1.18
N ARG A 42 -6.68 13.72 0.36
CA ARG A 42 -6.33 12.35 0.75
C ARG A 42 -5.35 12.36 1.92
N ASP A 43 -4.27 13.14 1.82
CA ASP A 43 -3.23 13.20 2.85
C ASP A 43 -3.80 13.75 4.18
N ALA A 44 -4.73 14.70 4.12
CA ALA A 44 -5.43 15.21 5.31
C ALA A 44 -6.37 14.16 5.93
N ASP A 45 -7.13 13.42 5.10
CA ASP A 45 -8.02 12.36 5.58
C ASP A 45 -7.24 11.16 6.12
N GLU A 46 -6.07 10.84 5.58
CA GLU A 46 -5.19 9.81 6.12
C GLU A 46 -4.69 10.18 7.53
N GLN A 47 -4.29 11.44 7.73
CA GLN A 47 -3.92 11.92 9.08
C GLN A 47 -5.10 11.84 10.06
N ARG A 48 -6.33 12.15 9.62
CA ARG A 48 -7.53 12.01 10.44
C ARG A 48 -7.80 10.54 10.77
N GLN A 49 -7.72 9.66 9.78
CA GLN A 49 -7.90 8.21 9.93
C GLN A 49 -6.94 7.66 10.98
N GLN A 50 -5.66 8.02 10.92
CA GLN A 50 -4.66 7.56 11.89
C GLN A 50 -4.97 8.03 13.32
N LYS A 51 -5.36 9.30 13.50
CA LYS A 51 -5.71 9.84 14.83
C LYS A 51 -6.97 9.19 15.38
N LEU A 52 -8.01 9.04 14.55
CA LEU A 52 -9.28 8.44 14.96
C LEU A 52 -9.13 6.94 15.26
N ALA A 53 -8.34 6.21 14.48
CA ALA A 53 -8.05 4.81 14.75
C ALA A 53 -7.32 4.64 16.09
N GLN A 54 -6.32 5.47 16.40
CA GLN A 54 -5.65 5.46 17.70
C GLN A 54 -6.63 5.73 18.86
N PHE A 55 -7.50 6.73 18.71
CA PHE A 55 -8.56 7.01 19.68
C PHE A 55 -9.49 5.80 19.87
N ALA A 56 -9.95 5.19 18.78
CA ALA A 56 -10.81 4.00 18.81
C ALA A 56 -10.14 2.81 19.51
N ILE A 57 -8.83 2.63 19.32
CA ILE A 57 -8.04 1.60 20.01
C ILE A 57 -7.98 1.87 21.51
N GLN A 58 -7.64 3.11 21.92
CA GLN A 58 -7.56 3.50 23.33
C GLN A 58 -8.89 3.32 24.06
N LYS A 59 -10.01 3.55 23.37
CA LYS A 59 -11.37 3.37 23.90
C LYS A 59 -11.87 1.92 23.86
N GLY A 60 -11.12 1.00 23.23
CA GLY A 60 -11.55 -0.39 23.03
C GLY A 60 -12.67 -0.55 21.98
N TYR A 61 -12.89 0.46 21.14
CA TYR A 61 -13.89 0.43 20.06
C TYR A 61 -13.39 -0.33 18.83
N TYR A 62 -12.08 -0.39 18.65
CA TYR A 62 -11.41 -1.09 17.57
C TYR A 62 -10.24 -1.93 18.12
N GLN A 63 -10.13 -3.18 17.68
CA GLN A 63 -8.93 -3.98 17.87
C GLN A 63 -8.16 -4.09 16.55
N PRO A 64 -6.90 -3.66 16.50
CA PRO A 64 -6.08 -3.84 15.32
C PRO A 64 -5.74 -5.32 15.15
N ALA A 65 -5.44 -5.72 13.92
CA ALA A 65 -4.88 -7.05 13.66
C ALA A 65 -3.57 -7.24 14.44
N ALA A 66 -3.28 -8.49 14.81
CA ALA A 66 -2.02 -8.84 15.43
C ALA A 66 -0.85 -8.41 14.53
N GLN A 67 0.23 -7.94 15.15
CA GLN A 67 1.45 -7.63 14.42
C GLN A 67 1.96 -8.88 13.71
N ALA A 68 2.41 -8.72 12.46
CA ALA A 68 3.04 -9.81 11.73
C ALA A 68 4.32 -10.26 12.44
N GLN A 69 4.64 -11.55 12.37
CA GLN A 69 5.89 -12.08 12.92
C GLN A 69 7.08 -11.53 12.12
N GLN A 70 8.18 -11.19 12.81
CA GLN A 70 9.38 -10.64 12.15
C GLN A 70 9.91 -11.54 11.02
N SER A 71 9.83 -12.86 11.20
CA SER A 71 10.20 -13.85 10.19
C SER A 71 9.39 -13.70 8.89
N GLN A 72 8.08 -13.48 9.01
CA GLN A 72 7.19 -13.26 7.86
C GLN A 72 7.51 -11.96 7.15
N ILE A 73 7.81 -10.89 7.90
CA ILE A 73 8.22 -9.59 7.35
C ILE A 73 9.51 -9.75 6.52
N GLN A 74 10.53 -10.40 7.10
CA GLN A 74 11.81 -10.63 6.42
C GLN A 74 11.64 -11.50 5.16
N GLN A 75 10.83 -12.56 5.23
CA GLN A 75 10.57 -13.43 4.10
C GLN A 75 9.92 -12.67 2.92
N VAL A 76 8.89 -11.86 3.18
CA VAL A 76 8.22 -11.05 2.15
C VAL A 76 9.19 -10.02 1.57
N TYR A 77 10.00 -9.37 2.41
CA TYR A 77 11.01 -8.40 1.98
C TYR A 77 12.05 -9.02 1.04
N SER A 78 12.60 -10.18 1.38
CA SER A 78 13.57 -10.90 0.53
C SER A 78 12.96 -11.34 -0.81
N GLN A 79 11.69 -11.76 -0.84
CA GLN A 79 11.00 -12.11 -2.09
C GLN A 79 10.84 -10.89 -3.01
N LEU A 80 10.52 -9.72 -2.45
CA LEU A 80 10.39 -8.49 -3.22
C LEU A 80 11.73 -7.99 -3.77
N GLN A 81 12.84 -8.12 -3.02
CA GLN A 81 14.18 -7.78 -3.52
C GLN A 81 14.70 -8.78 -4.56
N GLY A 82 14.43 -10.08 -4.37
CA GLY A 82 14.95 -11.15 -5.23
C GLY A 82 14.35 -11.17 -6.65
N GLY A 83 13.18 -10.55 -6.86
CA GLY A 83 12.52 -10.47 -8.17
C GLY A 83 13.26 -9.63 -9.22
N GLY A 84 14.27 -8.84 -8.84
CA GLY A 84 15.01 -7.96 -9.75
C GLY A 84 16.24 -8.57 -10.44
N GLN A 85 16.71 -9.76 -10.03
CA GLN A 85 18.04 -10.27 -10.43
C GLN A 85 18.05 -11.44 -11.44
N GLN A 86 16.90 -11.99 -11.82
CA GLN A 86 16.87 -13.18 -12.70
C GLN A 86 17.05 -12.89 -14.21
N GLN A 87 17.16 -11.64 -14.65
CA GLN A 87 17.21 -11.35 -16.10
C GLN A 87 18.64 -11.20 -16.69
N GLN A 88 19.71 -11.27 -15.89
CA GLN A 88 21.08 -11.05 -16.42
C GLN A 88 21.95 -12.32 -16.56
N GLN A 89 21.59 -13.45 -15.94
CA GLN A 89 22.38 -14.70 -16.05
C GLN A 89 22.12 -15.51 -17.34
N GLY A 90 21.01 -15.28 -18.04
CA GLY A 90 20.70 -16.00 -19.30
C GLY A 90 21.51 -15.53 -20.52
N MET A 91 22.08 -14.33 -20.51
CA MET A 91 22.76 -13.77 -21.70
C MET A 91 24.23 -14.21 -21.83
N GLN A 92 24.87 -14.70 -20.77
CA GLN A 92 26.29 -15.07 -20.82
C GLN A 92 26.51 -16.52 -21.30
N GLN A 93 25.50 -17.40 -21.16
CA GLN A 93 25.59 -18.80 -21.59
C GLN A 93 25.31 -19.00 -23.09
N GLY A 94 24.63 -18.05 -23.75
CA GLY A 94 24.36 -18.10 -25.19
C GLY A 94 25.56 -17.78 -26.08
N MET A 95 26.53 -16.99 -25.59
CA MET A 95 27.72 -16.63 -26.38
C MET A 95 28.80 -17.73 -26.43
N GLN A 96 28.79 -18.66 -25.48
CA GLN A 96 29.81 -19.72 -25.41
C GLN A 96 29.49 -20.93 -26.31
N ASN A 97 28.21 -21.13 -26.66
CA ASN A 97 27.77 -22.27 -27.47
C ASN A 97 27.91 -22.07 -28.99
N ASN A 98 28.20 -20.85 -29.48
CA ASN A 98 28.31 -20.58 -30.91
C ASN A 98 29.76 -20.65 -31.47
N GLN A 99 30.75 -20.99 -30.63
CA GLN A 99 32.14 -21.19 -31.07
C GLN A 99 32.49 -22.66 -31.36
N GLY A 100 31.57 -23.60 -31.10
CA GLY A 100 31.81 -25.05 -31.28
C GLY A 100 31.40 -25.66 -32.62
N MET A 101 30.88 -24.87 -33.58
CA MET A 101 30.32 -25.39 -34.84
C MET A 101 30.98 -24.81 -36.08
N ARG A 102 32.32 -24.89 -36.13
CA ARG A 102 33.12 -24.73 -37.35
C ARG A 102 34.17 -25.83 -37.42
N MET A 103 33.76 -27.00 -37.88
CA MET A 103 34.61 -27.97 -38.57
C MET A 103 33.85 -28.48 -39.79
#